data_AF-A0A9P6FKT5-F1
#
_entry.id   AF-A0A9P6FKT5-F1
#
_cell.length_a   1.000
_cell.length_b   1.000
_cell.length_c   1.000
_cell.angle_alpha   90.00
_cell.angle_beta   90.00
_cell.angle_gamma   90.00
#
_symmetry.space_group_name_H-M   'P 1'
#
loop_
_entity.id
_entity.type
_entity.pdbx_description
1 polymer ?
#
loop_
_entity_poly.entity_id
_entity_poly.type
_entity_poly.pdbx_seq_one_letter_code
_entity_poly.pdbx_strand_id
1 'polypeptide(L)'
;MAREIKTRSKLLKRFVTTEKHQRALLGGFERAIVESKTLMQKAPLILKAFYDNDIVDEEVILKWGEKPTKKYVSRESAKDVRTRVEPFLRWLAEAEEDSDEDSDEE
;
A
#
# COMPACT_ATOMS: atom_id res chain seq x y z
N MET A 1 0.82 -8.95 12.36
CA MET A 1 0.93 -8.41 10.99
C MET A 1 2.00 -7.34 10.82
N ALA A 2 1.86 -6.06 11.22
CA ALA A 2 2.92 -5.05 10.99
C ALA A 2 4.31 -5.43 11.54
N ARG A 3 4.36 -6.01 12.75
CA ARG A 3 5.62 -6.52 13.36
C ARG A 3 6.21 -7.71 12.61
N GLU A 4 5.36 -8.55 12.00
CA GLU A 4 5.79 -9.73 11.25
C GLU A 4 6.29 -9.37 9.85
N ILE A 5 5.73 -8.31 9.24
CA ILE A 5 6.23 -7.75 7.98
C ILE A 5 7.66 -7.27 8.17
N LYS A 6 7.96 -6.57 9.27
CA LYS A 6 9.34 -6.16 9.60
C LYS A 6 10.28 -7.36 9.80
N THR A 7 9.82 -8.41 10.49
CA THR A 7 10.62 -9.62 10.71
C THR A 7 10.87 -10.42 9.42
N ARG A 8 9.90 -10.43 8.50
CA ARG A 8 9.96 -11.21 7.25
C ARG A 8 10.29 -10.36 6.03
N SER A 9 10.64 -9.08 6.19
CA SER A 9 10.88 -8.15 5.09
C SER A 9 11.95 -8.66 4.13
N LYS A 10 13.06 -9.19 4.65
CA LYS A 10 14.13 -9.81 3.84
C LYS A 10 13.64 -10.98 2.98
N LEU A 11 12.71 -11.78 3.49
CA LEU A 11 12.11 -12.90 2.75
C LEU A 11 11.15 -12.36 1.68
N LEU A 12 10.28 -11.41 2.05
CA LEU A 12 9.31 -10.80 1.14
C LEU A 12 10.00 -10.09 -0.03
N LYS A 13 11.08 -9.34 0.22
CA LYS A 13 11.90 -8.73 -0.84
C LYS A 13 12.45 -9.74 -1.85
N ARG A 14 12.71 -10.99 -1.45
CA ARG A 14 13.16 -12.03 -2.40
C ARG A 14 12.05 -12.57 -3.29
N PHE A 15 10.79 -12.48 -2.86
CA PHE A 15 9.64 -12.89 -3.66
C PHE A 15 9.06 -11.73 -4.46
N VAL A 16 9.18 -10.51 -3.94
CA VAL A 16 8.61 -9.29 -4.52
C VAL A 16 9.67 -8.56 -5.33
N THR A 17 10.02 -9.14 -6.48
CA THR A 17 11.09 -8.65 -7.37
C THR A 17 10.58 -7.85 -8.56
N THR A 18 9.28 -7.92 -8.85
CA THR A 18 8.66 -7.24 -10.00
C THR A 18 7.41 -6.49 -9.55
N GLU A 19 7.02 -5.48 -10.31
CA GLU A 19 5.76 -4.75 -10.13
C GLU A 19 4.54 -5.70 -10.09
N LYS A 20 4.56 -6.79 -10.88
CA LYS A 20 3.51 -7.82 -10.85
C LYS A 20 3.42 -8.51 -9.48
N HIS A 21 4.55 -8.81 -8.85
CA HIS A 21 4.60 -9.42 -7.52
C HIS A 21 4.11 -8.44 -6.45
N GLN A 22 4.47 -7.17 -6.56
CA GLN A 22 3.99 -6.10 -5.66
C GLN A 22 2.46 -5.96 -5.73
N ARG A 23 1.90 -5.91 -6.94
CA ARG A 23 0.44 -5.88 -7.14
C ARG A 23 -0.26 -7.13 -6.62
N ALA A 24 0.36 -8.30 -6.74
CA ALA A 24 -0.17 -9.54 -6.18
C ALA A 24 -0.16 -9.52 -4.64
N LEU A 25 0.90 -8.96 -4.03
CA LEU A 25 0.98 -8.77 -2.59
C LEU A 25 -0.12 -7.84 -2.07
N LEU A 26 -0.37 -6.72 -2.75
CA LEU A 26 -1.46 -5.78 -2.42
C LEU A 26 -2.84 -6.44 -2.53
N GLY A 27 -3.04 -7.33 -3.51
CA GLY A 27 -4.26 -8.14 -3.61
C GLY A 27 -4.43 -9.13 -2.46
N GLY A 28 -3.34 -9.77 -2.02
CA GLY A 28 -3.33 -10.62 -0.82
C GLY A 28 -3.61 -9.83 0.46
N PHE A 29 -3.05 -8.62 0.56
CA PHE A 29 -3.31 -7.68 1.64
C PHE A 29 -4.79 -7.29 1.71
N GLU A 30 -5.42 -6.91 0.58
CA GLU A 30 -6.86 -6.62 0.51
C GLU A 30 -7.71 -7.76 1.06
N ARG A 31 -7.35 -9.00 0.70
CA ARG A 31 -8.09 -10.17 1.17
C ARG A 31 -7.94 -10.38 2.68
N ALA A 32 -6.71 -10.23 3.20
CA ALA A 32 -6.42 -10.40 4.62
C ALA A 32 -7.11 -9.34 5.51
N ILE A 33 -7.17 -8.08 5.06
CA ILE A 33 -7.83 -7.01 5.84
C ILE A 33 -9.35 -7.09 5.79
N VAL A 34 -9.94 -7.56 4.70
CA VAL A 34 -11.40 -7.74 4.60
C VAL A 34 -11.89 -8.86 5.52
N GLU A 35 -11.07 -9.89 5.71
CA GLU A 35 -11.39 -11.01 6.61
C GLU A 35 -11.30 -10.64 8.10
N SER A 36 -10.64 -9.53 8.44
CA SER A 36 -10.40 -9.13 9.83
C SER A 36 -10.60 -7.64 10.08
N LYS A 37 -11.66 -7.30 10.82
CA LYS A 37 -11.98 -5.92 11.23
C LYS A 37 -10.83 -5.23 11.99
N THR A 38 -10.03 -5.99 12.75
CA THR A 38 -8.89 -5.43 13.48
C THR A 38 -7.72 -5.08 12.55
N LEU A 39 -7.52 -5.85 11.47
CA LEU A 39 -6.53 -5.53 10.44
C LEU A 39 -6.98 -4.37 9.57
N MET A 40 -8.28 -4.27 9.30
CA MET A 40 -8.88 -3.15 8.59
C MET A 40 -8.64 -1.80 9.27
N GLN A 41 -8.67 -1.73 10.61
CA GLN A 41 -8.28 -0.52 11.35
C GLN A 41 -6.77 -0.22 11.27
N LYS A 42 -5.95 -1.24 11.06
CA LYS A 42 -4.48 -1.13 10.96
C LYS A 42 -3.98 -1.11 9.51
N ALA A 43 -4.89 -1.05 8.54
CA ALA A 43 -4.54 -1.07 7.12
C ALA A 43 -3.54 0.03 6.72
N PRO A 44 -3.67 1.29 7.19
CA PRO A 44 -2.69 2.34 6.89
C PRO A 44 -1.29 2.02 7.42
N LEU A 45 -1.22 1.51 8.66
CA LEU A 45 0.05 1.12 9.30
C LEU A 45 0.73 -0.04 8.59
N ILE A 46 -0.04 -0.97 8.02
CA ILE A 46 0.48 -2.10 7.26
C ILE A 46 1.03 -1.65 5.92
N LEU A 47 0.33 -0.76 5.20
CA LEU A 47 0.83 -0.16 3.96
C LEU A 47 2.09 0.66 4.20
N LYS A 48 2.11 1.47 5.25
CA LYS A 48 3.33 2.18 5.67
C LYS A 48 4.48 1.22 5.94
N ALA A 49 4.23 0.08 6.58
CA ALA A 49 5.27 -0.91 6.79
C ALA A 49 5.77 -1.55 5.49
N PHE A 50 4.94 -1.69 4.45
CA PHE A 50 5.39 -2.14 3.13
C PHE A 50 6.27 -1.11 2.43
N TYR A 51 5.90 0.17 2.52
CA TYR A 51 6.67 1.30 2.01
C TYR A 51 8.01 1.46 2.75
N ASP A 52 7.99 1.61 4.09
CA ASP A 52 9.17 1.80 4.94
C ASP A 52 10.21 0.65 4.84
N ASN A 53 9.80 -0.51 4.34
CA ASN A 53 10.68 -1.66 4.15
C ASN A 53 10.99 -1.92 2.68
N ASP A 54 10.77 -1.00 1.74
CA ASP A 54 10.97 -1.17 0.29
C ASP A 54 10.43 -2.50 -0.25
N ILE A 55 9.23 -2.89 0.19
CA ILE A 55 8.57 -4.11 -0.30
C ILE A 55 7.68 -3.77 -1.50
N VAL A 56 7.06 -2.60 -1.47
CA VAL A 56 6.17 -2.09 -2.52
C VAL A 56 6.55 -0.66 -2.80
N ASP A 57 6.72 -0.35 -4.09
CA ASP A 57 7.09 1.00 -4.51
C ASP A 57 5.91 1.96 -4.41
N GLU A 58 6.24 3.22 -4.21
CA GLU A 58 5.31 4.35 -4.13
C GLU A 58 4.29 4.36 -5.27
N GLU A 59 4.78 4.39 -6.51
CA GLU A 59 3.96 4.38 -7.71
C GLU A 59 2.96 3.22 -7.74
N VAL A 60 3.34 2.06 -7.19
CA VAL A 60 2.50 0.86 -7.20
C VAL A 60 1.40 0.96 -6.13
N ILE A 61 1.70 1.59 -4.99
CA ILE A 61 0.73 1.90 -3.93
C ILE A 61 -0.28 2.92 -4.45
N LEU A 62 0.17 4.00 -5.07
CA LEU A 62 -0.69 5.05 -5.64
C LEU A 62 -1.60 4.49 -6.73
N LYS A 63 -1.03 3.79 -7.74
CA LYS A 63 -1.80 3.14 -8.83
C LYS A 63 -2.81 2.11 -8.30
N TRP A 64 -2.51 1.42 -7.20
CA TRP A 64 -3.45 0.50 -6.55
C TRP A 64 -4.59 1.22 -5.80
N GLY A 65 -4.27 2.38 -5.19
CA GLY A 65 -5.20 3.24 -4.47
C GLY A 65 -6.27 3.88 -5.37
N GLU A 66 -5.91 4.30 -6.57
CA GLU A 66 -6.80 5.04 -7.49
C GLU A 66 -8.09 4.32 -7.87
N LYS A 67 -8.04 3.00 -8.15
CA LYS A 67 -9.19 2.25 -8.67
C LYS A 67 -9.53 1.02 -7.85
N PRO A 68 -10.74 0.94 -7.25
CA PRO A 68 -11.22 -0.28 -6.62
C PRO A 68 -11.45 -1.39 -7.65
N THR A 69 -10.67 -2.46 -7.53
CA THR A 69 -10.81 -3.65 -8.38
C THR A 69 -11.64 -4.72 -7.68
N LYS A 70 -12.45 -5.47 -8.43
CA LYS A 70 -13.19 -6.65 -7.92
C LYS A 70 -12.37 -7.95 -8.07
N LYS A 71 -11.05 -7.84 -8.24
CA LYS A 71 -10.20 -8.98 -8.58
C LYS A 71 -10.00 -9.93 -7.40
N TYR A 72 -9.88 -9.38 -6.19
CA TYR A 72 -9.55 -10.14 -4.98
C TYR A 72 -10.64 -10.09 -3.90
N VAL A 73 -11.43 -9.02 -3.87
CA VAL A 73 -12.52 -8.80 -2.90
C VAL A 73 -13.74 -8.19 -3.60
N SER A 74 -14.88 -8.10 -2.90
CA SER A 74 -16.06 -7.41 -3.43
C SER A 74 -15.77 -5.92 -3.64
N ARG A 75 -16.47 -5.29 -4.60
CA ARG A 75 -16.25 -3.87 -4.91
C ARG A 75 -16.55 -2.95 -3.73
N GLU A 76 -17.46 -3.36 -2.85
CA GLU A 76 -17.82 -2.64 -1.63
C GLU A 76 -16.69 -2.73 -0.59
N SER A 77 -16.17 -3.92 -0.33
CA SER A 77 -15.04 -4.10 0.59
C SER A 77 -13.76 -3.42 0.06
N ALA A 78 -13.53 -3.45 -1.26
CA ALA A 78 -12.44 -2.74 -1.92
C ALA A 78 -12.53 -1.21 -1.69
N LYS A 79 -13.74 -0.65 -1.68
CA LYS A 79 -13.97 0.77 -1.38
C LYS A 79 -13.74 1.07 0.10
N ASP A 80 -14.29 0.28 1.01
CA ASP A 80 -14.10 0.49 2.46
C ASP A 80 -12.62 0.43 2.87
N VAL A 81 -11.86 -0.50 2.28
CA VAL A 81 -10.40 -0.54 2.44
C VAL A 81 -9.75 0.76 2.00
N ARG A 82 -10.08 1.25 0.79
CA ARG A 82 -9.50 2.48 0.22
C ARG A 82 -9.82 3.71 1.05
N THR A 83 -11.06 3.85 1.50
CA THR A 83 -11.46 4.94 2.42
C THR A 83 -10.65 4.94 3.70
N ARG A 84 -10.27 3.78 4.23
CA ARG A 84 -9.47 3.71 5.46
C ARG A 84 -8.00 4.03 5.24
N VAL A 85 -7.46 3.73 4.06
CA VAL A 85 -6.05 3.99 3.72
C VAL A 85 -5.86 5.31 2.98
N GLU A 86 -6.94 6.02 2.64
CA GLU A 86 -6.95 7.36 2.08
C GLU A 86 -5.98 8.33 2.78
N PRO A 87 -5.93 8.46 4.13
CA PRO A 87 -4.96 9.35 4.77
C PRO A 87 -3.51 8.94 4.50
N PHE A 88 -3.22 7.66 4.31
CA PHE A 88 -1.89 7.19 3.94
C PHE A 88 -1.58 7.46 2.47
N LEU A 89 -2.54 7.24 1.56
CA LEU A 89 -2.38 7.54 0.14
C LEU A 89 -2.17 9.04 -0.09
N ARG A 90 -2.88 9.89 0.64
CA ARG A 90 -2.72 11.34 0.60
C ARG A 90 -1.35 11.76 1.13
N TRP A 91 -0.93 11.23 2.28
CA TRP A 91 0.42 11.47 2.81
C TRP A 91 1.53 11.04 1.83
N LEU A 92 1.31 9.93 1.12
CA LEU A 92 2.24 9.44 0.11
C LEU A 92 2.32 10.42 -1.08
N ALA A 93 1.17 10.85 -1.61
CA ALA A 93 1.11 11.77 -2.74
C ALA A 93 1.61 13.19 -2.40
N GLU A 94 1.32 13.71 -1.20
CA GLU A 94 1.82 15.01 -0.73
C GLU A 94 3.35 15.01 -0.55
N ALA A 95 3.98 13.85 -0.30
CA ALA A 95 5.44 13.74 -0.22
C ALA A 95 6.13 13.85 -1.60
N GLU A 96 5.42 13.52 -2.68
CA GLU A 96 5.89 13.68 -4.07
C GLU A 96 5.84 15.18 -4.48
N GLU A 97 4.78 15.91 -4.13
CA GLU A 97 4.62 17.34 -4.46
C GLU A 97 5.61 18.27 -3.72
N ASP A 98 6.07 17.94 -2.50
CA ASP A 98 7.05 18.76 -1.74
C ASP A 98 8.51 18.60 -2.25
N SER A 99 8.77 17.65 -3.16
CA SER A 99 10.11 17.38 -3.72
C SER A 99 10.35 18.02 -5.09
N ASP A 100 9.33 18.65 -5.69
CA ASP A 100 9.37 19.29 -7.02
C ASP A 100 9.25 20.83 -6.97
N GLU A 101 9.43 21.45 -5.79
CA GLU A 101 9.39 22.93 -5.58
C GLU A 101 10.78 23.57 -5.31
N ASP A 102 11.86 23.05 -5.88
CA ASP A 102 13.19 23.71 -5.84
C ASP A 102 13.90 23.70 -7.22
N SER A 103 13.17 24.10 -8.26
CA SER A 103 13.74 24.34 -9.61
C SER A 103 13.03 25.50 -10.33
N ASP A 104 13.04 26.67 -9.71
CA ASP A 104 12.81 27.96 -10.39
C ASP A 104 13.65 29.05 -9.70
N GLU A 105 14.99 28.91 -9.79
CA GLU A 105 15.92 30.04 -9.72
C GLU A 105 16.59 30.21 -11.10
N GLU A 106 16.28 31.36 -11.72
CA GLU A 106 16.84 32.01 -12.95
C GLU A 106 16.24 31.67 -14.33
#